data_AF-A0A182WYN4-F1
#
_entry.id   AF-A0A182WYN4-F1
#
_cell.length_a   1.000
_cell.length_b   1.000
_cell.length_c   1.000
_cell.angle_alpha   90.00
_cell.angle_beta   90.00
_cell.angle_gamma   90.00
#
_symmetry.space_group_name_H-M   'P 1'
#
loop_
_entity.id
_entity.type
_entity.pdbx_description
1 polymer ?
#
loop_
_entity_poly.entity_id
_entity_poly.type
_entity_poly.pdbx_seq_one_letter_code
_entity_poly.pdbx_strand_id
1 'polypeptide(L)'
;CKQFNRQISIYRPQGVVVNQRVRKNLVGLELKVYINQEGRSNPVCDLCANATLSGRRRKLLQINNPSVLVLPGDTVQYTVIKRYRIGQPTQLSCKFTVGDRMIPTHPAVRHCPENTPRSNVVREINYAAEKRLLEDTINDMLTACEAAGTTKMLILLDNYQDIESEKAVKRYVIGRLESLLPSVEWDGTVENVYRSNGRFIFEVKTALMKLKILHLVRGAEAAASIVDYDKQARSTYDREDYVDEIM
;
A
#
# COMPACT_ATOMS: atom_id res chain seq x y z
N CYS A 1 -12.43 -12.88 22.58
CA CYS A 1 -12.50 -11.74 21.64
C CYS A 1 -12.63 -10.39 22.32
N LYS A 2 -13.77 -10.06 22.95
CA LYS A 2 -14.06 -8.73 23.53
C LYS A 2 -12.90 -8.08 24.33
N GLN A 3 -12.20 -8.84 25.16
CA GLN A 3 -11.07 -8.32 25.96
C GLN A 3 -9.85 -7.90 25.12
N PHE A 4 -9.57 -8.60 24.01
CA PHE A 4 -8.48 -8.24 23.11
C PHE A 4 -8.88 -7.17 22.11
N ASN A 5 -10.15 -7.11 21.67
CA ASN A 5 -10.64 -6.00 20.84
C ASN A 5 -10.37 -4.63 21.50
N ARG A 6 -10.53 -4.53 22.84
CA ARG A 6 -10.23 -3.32 23.62
C ARG A 6 -8.75 -2.91 23.64
N GLN A 7 -7.85 -3.78 23.16
CA GLN A 7 -6.42 -3.50 23.05
C GLN A 7 -6.05 -2.98 21.66
N ILE A 8 -6.97 -3.03 20.70
CA ILE A 8 -6.78 -2.54 19.33
C ILE A 8 -7.36 -1.13 19.26
N SER A 9 -6.54 -0.18 18.86
CA SER A 9 -6.86 1.22 18.68
C SER A 9 -6.69 1.56 17.21
N ILE A 10 -7.77 2.04 16.58
CA ILE A 10 -7.80 2.42 15.17
C ILE A 10 -7.87 3.95 15.10
N TYR A 11 -6.95 4.54 14.34
CA TYR A 11 -6.75 5.98 14.27
C TYR A 11 -7.23 6.57 12.94
N ARG A 12 -7.75 7.80 12.98
CA ARG A 12 -8.06 8.62 11.79
C ARG A 12 -6.95 9.65 11.51
N PRO A 13 -6.52 9.85 10.24
CA PRO A 13 -7.06 9.21 9.02
C PRO A 13 -6.56 7.78 8.81
N GLN A 14 -5.44 7.40 9.42
CA GLN A 14 -4.84 6.07 9.28
C GLN A 14 -4.10 5.69 10.57
N GLY A 15 -3.88 4.40 10.76
CA GLY A 15 -3.05 3.85 11.82
C GLY A 15 -3.77 2.84 12.69
N VAL A 16 -3.06 1.76 13.04
CA VAL A 16 -3.52 0.76 13.99
C VAL A 16 -2.47 0.54 15.06
N VAL A 17 -2.88 0.62 16.32
CA VAL A 17 -2.03 0.34 17.47
C VAL A 17 -2.65 -0.78 18.29
N VAL A 18 -1.84 -1.78 18.63
CA VAL A 18 -2.21 -2.87 19.55
C VAL A 18 -1.41 -2.75 20.84
N ASN A 19 -2.13 -2.56 21.94
CA ASN A 19 -1.59 -2.36 23.28
C ASN A 19 -1.76 -3.62 24.14
N GLN A 20 -0.76 -4.50 24.16
CA GLN A 20 -0.79 -5.74 24.93
C GLN A 20 -0.03 -5.61 26.25
N ARG A 21 -0.71 -5.80 27.38
CA ARG A 21 -0.06 -5.94 28.69
C ARG A 21 0.73 -7.24 28.76
N VAL A 22 2.03 -7.18 28.97
CA VAL A 22 2.90 -8.36 29.06
C VAL A 22 2.90 -8.93 30.48
N ARG A 23 2.59 -10.22 30.61
CA ARG A 23 2.72 -10.97 31.87
C ARG A 23 4.14 -11.54 31.99
N LYS A 24 4.62 -11.75 33.24
CA LYS A 24 6.00 -12.23 33.53
C LYS A 24 6.36 -13.56 32.85
N ASN A 25 5.37 -14.39 32.53
CA ASN A 25 5.57 -15.69 31.90
C ASN A 25 5.45 -15.66 30.37
N LEU A 26 5.08 -14.52 29.76
CA LEU A 26 4.97 -14.40 28.30
C LEU A 26 6.37 -14.17 27.70
N VAL A 27 6.79 -15.05 26.80
CA VAL A 27 8.12 -15.00 26.14
C VAL A 27 8.03 -14.66 24.66
N GLY A 28 6.86 -14.82 24.05
CA GLY A 28 6.64 -14.49 22.65
C GLY A 28 5.18 -14.14 22.36
N LEU A 29 5.00 -13.27 21.39
CA LEU A 29 3.70 -12.90 20.84
C LEU A 29 3.80 -12.80 19.32
N GLU A 30 2.90 -13.50 18.64
CA GLU A 30 2.68 -13.39 17.21
C GLU A 30 1.27 -12.83 17.02
N LEU A 31 1.17 -11.76 16.24
CA LEU A 31 -0.08 -11.07 15.92
C LEU A 31 -0.19 -11.00 14.40
N LYS A 32 -1.33 -11.43 13.88
CA LYS A 32 -1.72 -11.27 12.48
C LYS A 32 -3.06 -10.56 12.44
N VAL A 33 -3.15 -9.46 11.71
CA VAL A 33 -4.38 -8.71 11.49
C VAL A 33 -4.63 -8.64 9.99
N TYR A 34 -5.89 -8.81 9.62
CA TYR A 34 -6.40 -8.84 8.26
C TYR A 34 -7.62 -7.93 8.18
N ILE A 35 -7.67 -7.05 7.19
CA ILE A 35 -8.74 -6.08 6.99
C ILE A 35 -9.41 -6.42 5.67
N ASN A 36 -10.71 -6.75 5.72
CA ASN A 36 -11.52 -7.10 4.53
C ASN A 36 -10.93 -8.25 3.70
N GLN A 37 -10.20 -9.18 4.32
CA GLN A 37 -9.62 -10.37 3.66
C GLN A 37 -10.49 -11.63 3.83
N GLU A 38 -11.71 -11.52 4.37
CA GLU A 38 -12.59 -12.69 4.57
C GLU A 38 -12.91 -13.37 3.24
N GLY A 39 -12.77 -14.70 3.18
CA GLY A 39 -13.08 -15.49 1.99
C GLY A 39 -12.01 -15.50 0.89
N ARG A 40 -10.87 -14.83 1.08
CA ARG A 40 -9.74 -14.95 0.13
C ARG A 40 -8.99 -16.25 0.36
N SER A 41 -8.62 -16.92 -0.74
CA SER A 41 -7.85 -18.17 -0.70
C SER A 41 -6.45 -17.98 -0.12
N ASN A 42 -5.83 -16.81 -0.34
CA ASN A 42 -4.51 -16.44 0.16
C ASN A 42 -4.55 -15.05 0.82
N PRO A 43 -5.01 -14.93 2.08
CA PRO A 43 -5.12 -13.64 2.76
C PRO A 43 -3.73 -13.07 3.07
N VAL A 44 -3.48 -11.84 2.61
CA VAL A 44 -2.26 -11.09 2.93
C VAL A 44 -2.44 -10.39 4.28
N CYS A 45 -1.43 -10.49 5.13
CA CYS A 45 -1.46 -9.88 6.45
C CYS A 45 -1.24 -8.37 6.38
N ASP A 46 -2.20 -7.58 6.84
CA ASP A 46 -2.12 -6.12 6.83
C ASP A 46 -1.28 -5.57 8.00
N LEU A 47 -1.33 -6.26 9.15
CA LEU A 47 -0.43 -6.01 10.27
C LEU A 47 0.03 -7.33 10.87
N CYS A 48 1.29 -7.66 10.60
CA CYS A 48 1.96 -8.85 11.10
C CYS A 48 3.10 -8.43 12.03
N ALA A 49 3.12 -8.98 13.24
CA ALA A 49 4.14 -8.67 14.21
C ALA A 49 4.52 -9.93 15.00
N ASN A 50 5.82 -10.21 15.04
CA ASN A 50 6.42 -11.23 15.87
C ASN A 50 7.33 -10.54 16.88
N ALA A 51 7.00 -10.67 18.17
CA ALA A 51 7.74 -10.07 19.26
C ALA A 51 8.24 -11.16 20.21
N THR A 52 9.55 -11.23 20.41
CA THR A 52 10.17 -11.97 21.51
C THR A 52 10.34 -11.03 22.71
N LEU A 53 9.99 -11.51 23.89
CA LEU A 53 9.93 -10.69 25.10
C LEU A 53 11.01 -11.17 26.07
N SER A 54 12.10 -10.39 26.17
CA SER A 54 13.17 -10.59 27.14
C SER A 54 12.98 -9.63 28.32
N GLY A 55 12.54 -10.12 29.48
CA GLY A 55 12.59 -9.31 30.70
C GLY A 55 11.61 -9.67 31.82
N ARG A 56 12.03 -9.36 33.05
CA ARG A 56 11.28 -9.62 34.30
C ARG A 56 10.23 -8.54 34.64
N ARG A 57 10.06 -7.50 33.83
CA ARG A 57 9.17 -6.35 34.13
C ARG A 57 7.86 -6.41 33.34
N ARG A 58 6.76 -6.01 33.99
CA ARG A 58 5.44 -5.78 33.35
C ARG A 58 5.58 -4.57 32.40
N LYS A 59 5.87 -4.81 31.13
CA LYS A 59 5.88 -3.76 30.09
C LYS A 59 4.57 -3.79 29.31
N LEU A 60 4.17 -2.63 28.81
CA LEU A 60 3.19 -2.54 27.74
C LEU A 60 3.93 -2.83 26.43
N LEU A 61 3.51 -3.87 25.71
CA LEU A 61 3.94 -4.10 24.34
C LEU A 61 3.01 -3.29 23.43
N GLN A 62 3.59 -2.36 22.68
CA GLN A 62 2.88 -1.56 21.71
C GLN A 62 3.34 -2.00 20.32
N ILE A 63 2.39 -2.47 19.51
CA ILE A 63 2.62 -2.80 18.10
C ILE A 63 1.91 -1.71 17.30
N ASN A 64 2.67 -0.92 16.55
CA ASN A 64 2.17 0.22 15.79
C ASN A 64 2.36 -0.03 14.29
N ASN A 65 1.32 0.21 13.50
CA ASN A 65 1.43 0.37 12.06
C ASN A 65 0.74 1.67 11.65
N PRO A 66 1.50 2.74 11.36
CA PRO A 66 0.95 4.05 11.04
C PRO A 66 0.37 4.15 9.62
N SER A 67 0.64 3.18 8.74
CA SER A 67 0.28 3.24 7.32
C SER A 67 -1.00 2.48 6.98
N VAL A 68 -1.57 1.73 7.93
CA VAL A 68 -2.79 0.95 7.71
C VAL A 68 -4.00 1.88 7.70
N LEU A 69 -4.68 1.94 6.56
CA LEU A 69 -5.95 2.63 6.42
C LEU A 69 -7.09 1.69 6.82
N VAL A 70 -7.91 2.12 7.78
CA VAL A 70 -9.11 1.40 8.21
C VAL A 70 -10.28 2.37 8.23
N LEU A 71 -11.39 2.01 7.62
CA LEU A 71 -12.60 2.82 7.49
C LEU A 71 -13.75 2.27 8.34
N PRO A 72 -14.72 3.11 8.74
CA PRO A 72 -15.93 2.61 9.39
C PRO A 72 -16.66 1.63 8.47
N GLY A 73 -17.14 0.52 9.03
CA GLY A 73 -17.74 -0.59 8.29
C GLY A 73 -16.76 -1.69 7.90
N ASP A 74 -15.45 -1.45 7.95
CA ASP A 74 -14.45 -2.49 7.65
C ASP A 74 -14.55 -3.66 8.62
N THR A 75 -14.28 -4.86 8.11
CA THR A 75 -14.17 -6.08 8.92
C THR A 75 -12.72 -6.36 9.25
N VAL A 76 -12.38 -6.25 10.54
CA VAL A 76 -11.06 -6.57 11.06
C VAL A 76 -11.08 -7.98 11.64
N GLN A 77 -10.22 -8.83 11.10
CA GLN A 77 -9.95 -10.17 11.60
C GLN A 77 -8.55 -10.21 12.17
N TYR A 78 -8.35 -10.95 13.26
CA TYR A 78 -7.03 -11.08 13.82
C TYR A 78 -6.82 -12.43 14.50
N THR A 79 -5.57 -12.88 14.49
CA THR A 79 -5.08 -14.05 15.23
C THR A 79 -3.92 -13.62 16.12
N VAL A 80 -3.96 -14.02 17.38
CA VAL A 80 -2.91 -13.79 18.38
C VAL A 80 -2.43 -15.13 18.90
N ILE A 81 -1.14 -15.40 18.80
CA ILE A 81 -0.49 -16.56 19.40
C ILE A 81 0.43 -16.06 20.50
N LYS A 82 0.21 -16.54 21.73
CA LYS A 82 1.01 -16.19 22.90
C LYS A 82 1.81 -17.40 23.34
N ARG A 83 3.12 -17.25 23.41
CA ARG A 83 4.04 -18.27 23.88
C ARG A 83 4.49 -17.94 25.29
N TYR A 84 4.37 -18.91 26.19
CA TYR A 84 4.72 -18.77 27.58
C TYR A 84 5.99 -19.56 27.90
N ARG A 85 6.72 -19.12 28.93
CA ARG A 85 7.93 -19.81 29.41
C ARG A 85 7.62 -21.23 29.91
N ILE A 86 6.44 -21.40 30.48
CA ILE A 86 5.92 -22.66 31.01
C ILE A 86 4.49 -22.80 30.50
N GLY A 87 4.15 -23.97 29.98
CA GLY A 87 2.83 -24.30 29.44
C GLY A 87 2.72 -24.16 27.92
N GLN A 88 1.57 -24.58 27.40
CA GLN A 88 1.29 -24.58 25.97
C GLN A 88 1.04 -23.15 25.43
N PRO A 89 1.39 -22.87 24.16
CA PRO A 89 0.98 -21.65 23.50
C PRO A 89 -0.54 -21.51 23.48
N THR A 90 -1.04 -20.30 23.65
CA THR A 90 -2.48 -20.03 23.50
C THR A 90 -2.71 -19.26 22.21
N GLN A 91 -3.69 -19.70 21.42
CA GLN A 91 -4.14 -19.02 20.23
C GLN A 91 -5.54 -18.41 20.45
N LEU A 92 -5.73 -17.19 19.95
CA LEU A 92 -7.02 -16.50 19.92
C LEU A 92 -7.25 -15.92 18.52
N SER A 93 -8.31 -16.36 17.86
CA SER A 93 -8.73 -15.82 16.57
C SER A 93 -10.13 -15.19 16.69
N CYS A 94 -10.28 -13.98 16.20
CA CYS A 94 -11.50 -13.17 16.39
C CYS A 94 -11.72 -12.22 15.22
N LYS A 95 -12.95 -11.73 15.09
CA LYS A 95 -13.31 -10.67 14.15
C LYS A 95 -14.22 -9.63 14.78
N PHE A 96 -14.18 -8.41 14.26
CA PHE A 96 -15.11 -7.34 14.58
C PHE A 96 -15.25 -6.35 13.43
N THR A 97 -16.40 -5.69 13.36
CA THR A 97 -16.64 -4.59 12.42
C THR A 97 -16.25 -3.27 13.08
N VAL A 98 -15.61 -2.40 12.32
CA VAL A 98 -15.13 -1.11 12.79
C VAL A 98 -16.30 -0.14 12.84
N GLY A 99 -16.58 0.41 14.02
CA GLY A 99 -17.62 1.43 14.18
C GLY A 99 -17.14 2.84 13.84
N ASP A 100 -18.07 3.79 13.82
CA ASP A 100 -17.81 5.20 13.49
C ASP A 100 -16.92 5.93 14.51
N ARG A 101 -16.75 5.36 15.71
CA ARG A 101 -15.99 5.93 16.83
C ARG A 101 -14.51 5.53 16.75
N MET A 102 -13.83 6.00 15.72
CA MET A 102 -12.37 5.90 15.61
C MET A 102 -11.68 6.95 16.47
N ILE A 103 -10.47 6.65 16.92
CA ILE A 103 -9.68 7.60 17.71
C ILE A 103 -9.13 8.64 16.72
N PRO A 104 -9.47 9.93 16.83
CA PRO A 104 -8.76 10.94 16.07
C PRO A 104 -7.29 10.85 16.48
N THR A 105 -6.37 10.72 15.52
CA THR A 105 -4.97 10.99 15.83
C THR A 105 -4.96 12.46 16.17
N HIS A 106 -4.92 12.81 17.45
CA HIS A 106 -4.47 14.13 17.80
C HIS A 106 -3.01 14.14 17.34
N PRO A 107 -2.63 14.89 16.29
CA PRO A 107 -1.25 15.33 16.26
C PRO A 107 -1.02 15.94 17.64
N ALA A 108 0.10 15.62 18.29
CA ALA A 108 0.58 16.45 19.38
C ALA A 108 0.34 17.88 18.93
N VAL A 109 -0.55 18.60 19.62
CA VAL A 109 -1.08 19.86 19.14
C VAL A 109 0.11 20.80 19.07
N ARG A 110 0.79 20.83 17.92
CA ARG A 110 1.43 22.03 17.43
C ARG A 110 0.25 22.96 17.25
N HIS A 111 -0.07 23.66 18.33
CA HIS A 111 -0.92 24.81 18.28
C HIS A 111 -0.28 25.66 17.19
N CYS A 112 -0.95 25.79 16.04
CA CYS A 112 -0.72 26.97 15.23
C CYS A 112 -0.94 28.13 16.20
N PRO A 113 0.06 29.01 16.43
CA PRO A 113 -0.06 30.05 17.43
C PRO A 113 -1.27 30.91 17.07
N GLU A 114 -2.35 30.71 17.81
CA GLU A 114 -3.51 31.55 17.76
C GLU A 114 -3.13 32.80 18.54
N ASN A 115 -3.17 33.94 17.84
CA ASN A 115 -2.94 35.30 18.35
C ASN A 115 -1.48 35.78 18.43
N THR A 116 -0.83 35.90 17.28
CA THR A 116 -0.01 37.10 17.02
C THR A 116 -0.84 38.11 16.21
N PRO A 117 -0.73 39.43 16.48
CA PRO A 117 -1.54 40.43 15.81
C PRO A 117 -1.37 40.32 14.30
N ARG A 118 -2.50 40.39 13.58
CA ARG A 118 -2.57 40.42 12.11
C ARG A 118 -1.66 41.53 11.57
N SER A 119 -0.42 41.18 11.23
CA SER A 119 0.23 41.78 10.08
C SER A 119 -0.47 41.18 8.87
N ASN A 120 -1.17 42.02 8.10
CA ASN A 120 -1.95 41.64 6.93
C ASN A 120 -1.08 41.11 5.79
N VAL A 121 -0.51 39.93 5.98
CA VAL A 121 0.03 39.11 4.90
C VAL A 121 -0.51 37.71 5.14
N VAL A 122 -1.76 37.49 4.71
CA VAL A 122 -2.25 36.14 4.43
C VAL A 122 -1.35 35.62 3.32
N ARG A 123 -0.31 34.85 3.67
CA ARG A 123 0.32 33.98 2.70
C ARG A 123 -0.74 32.94 2.37
N GLU A 124 -1.46 33.15 1.28
CA GLU A 124 -2.22 32.08 0.64
C GLU A 124 -1.26 30.92 0.42
N ILE A 125 -1.39 29.87 1.24
CA ILE A 125 -0.63 28.65 1.03
C ILE A 125 -1.14 28.08 -0.29
N ASN A 126 -0.31 28.18 -1.31
CA ASN A 126 -0.64 27.62 -2.61
C ASN A 126 -0.50 26.10 -2.53
N TYR A 127 -1.59 25.42 -2.18
CA TYR A 127 -1.64 23.96 -2.06
C TYR A 127 -1.23 23.25 -3.37
N ALA A 128 -1.42 23.87 -4.53
CA ALA A 128 -0.96 23.31 -5.79
C ALA A 128 0.58 23.32 -5.88
N ALA A 129 1.21 24.41 -5.43
CA ALA A 129 2.67 24.51 -5.36
C ALA A 129 3.26 23.56 -4.31
N GLU A 130 2.60 23.42 -3.15
CA GLU A 130 3.05 22.51 -2.09
C GLU A 130 2.92 21.03 -2.52
N LYS A 131 1.79 20.67 -3.15
CA LYS A 131 1.62 19.34 -3.76
C LYS A 131 2.71 19.06 -4.78
N ARG A 132 3.00 20.02 -5.67
CA ARG A 132 4.04 19.87 -6.68
C ARG A 132 5.41 19.66 -6.05
N LEU A 133 5.77 20.45 -5.03
CA LEU A 133 7.02 20.30 -4.29
C LEU A 133 7.14 18.91 -3.64
N LEU A 134 6.06 18.39 -3.08
CA LEU A 134 6.02 17.03 -2.52
C LEU A 134 6.20 15.95 -3.60
N GLU A 135 5.50 16.09 -4.73
CA GLU A 135 5.65 15.17 -5.87
C GLU A 135 7.08 15.19 -6.41
N ASP A 136 7.70 16.36 -6.53
CA ASP A 136 9.09 16.54 -6.96
C ASP A 136 10.06 15.88 -5.96
N THR A 137 9.89 16.14 -4.65
CA THR A 137 10.71 15.52 -3.60
C THR A 137 10.63 13.99 -3.62
N ILE A 138 9.42 13.43 -3.81
CA ILE A 138 9.23 11.98 -3.90
C ILE A 138 9.89 11.43 -5.17
N ASN A 139 9.77 12.12 -6.31
CA ASN A 139 10.47 11.72 -7.54
C ASN A 139 11.99 11.69 -7.35
N ASP A 140 12.56 12.69 -6.68
CA ASP A 140 13.99 12.75 -6.39
C ASP A 140 14.42 11.59 -5.50
N MET A 141 13.64 11.28 -4.45
CA MET A 141 13.89 10.12 -3.59
C MET A 141 13.80 8.77 -4.33
N LEU A 142 12.82 8.63 -5.23
CA LEU A 142 12.68 7.44 -6.07
C LEU A 142 13.85 7.27 -7.04
N THR A 143 14.47 8.38 -7.46
CA THR A 143 15.65 8.36 -8.33
C THR A 143 16.93 8.06 -7.54
N ALA A 144 16.99 8.44 -6.26
CA ALA A 144 18.19 8.33 -5.41
C ALA A 144 18.35 7.00 -4.64
N CYS A 145 17.28 6.22 -4.43
CA CYS A 145 17.35 4.91 -3.75
C CYS A 145 17.36 3.72 -4.74
N GLU A 146 17.51 2.47 -4.26
CA GLU A 146 17.44 1.19 -5.01
C GLU A 146 16.22 1.03 -5.96
N ALA A 147 15.29 1.97 -5.95
CA ALA A 147 14.27 2.18 -6.97
C ALA A 147 14.82 2.54 -8.37
N ALA A 148 16.14 2.70 -8.53
CA ALA A 148 16.83 2.76 -9.83
C ALA A 148 16.50 1.56 -10.77
N GLY A 149 16.06 0.42 -10.22
CA GLY A 149 15.57 -0.73 -10.98
C GLY A 149 14.07 -0.69 -11.34
N THR A 150 13.32 0.34 -10.94
CA THR A 150 11.88 0.46 -11.22
C THR A 150 11.70 1.25 -12.51
N THR A 151 11.13 0.61 -13.54
CA THR A 151 10.89 1.28 -14.81
C THR A 151 9.66 2.18 -14.72
N LYS A 152 9.57 3.17 -15.60
CA LYS A 152 8.35 3.96 -15.79
C LYS A 152 7.32 3.28 -16.69
N MET A 153 7.50 1.98 -16.95
CA MET A 153 6.71 1.24 -17.92
C MET A 153 5.53 0.51 -17.26
N LEU A 154 4.42 0.50 -17.99
CA LEU A 154 3.20 -0.23 -17.69
C LEU A 154 2.81 -1.05 -18.92
N ILE A 155 2.00 -2.09 -18.71
CA ILE A 155 1.50 -2.94 -19.79
C ILE A 155 -0.02 -2.78 -19.85
N LEU A 156 -0.53 -2.54 -21.05
CA LEU A 156 -1.93 -2.64 -21.38
C LEU A 156 -2.19 -4.03 -21.97
N LEU A 157 -2.93 -4.84 -21.21
CA LEU A 157 -3.48 -6.12 -21.61
C LEU A 157 -4.78 -5.87 -22.37
N ASP A 158 -4.70 -5.89 -23.69
CA ASP A 158 -5.82 -5.78 -24.61
C ASP A 158 -5.60 -6.73 -25.78
N ASN A 159 -6.66 -6.99 -26.56
CA ASN A 159 -6.53 -7.81 -27.75
C ASN A 159 -5.57 -7.14 -28.73
N TYR A 160 -4.49 -7.84 -29.07
CA TYR A 160 -3.48 -7.33 -29.99
C TYR A 160 -4.13 -7.01 -31.35
N GLN A 161 -4.06 -5.74 -31.74
CA GLN A 161 -4.48 -5.29 -33.07
C GLN A 161 -3.25 -4.92 -33.89
N ASP A 162 -3.21 -5.41 -35.13
CA ASP A 162 -2.13 -5.11 -36.06
C ASP A 162 -2.32 -3.70 -36.65
N ILE A 163 -1.85 -2.70 -35.91
CA ILE A 163 -1.89 -1.29 -36.30
C ILE A 163 -0.53 -0.90 -36.91
N GLU A 164 -0.48 -0.46 -38.16
CA GLU A 164 0.81 -0.35 -38.87
C GLU A 164 1.72 0.80 -38.41
N SER A 165 1.18 1.89 -37.85
CA SER A 165 1.98 3.07 -37.48
C SER A 165 2.08 3.30 -35.97
N GLU A 166 3.28 3.64 -35.49
CA GLU A 166 3.54 3.97 -34.08
C GLU A 166 2.63 5.09 -33.56
N LYS A 167 2.38 6.13 -34.37
CA LYS A 167 1.43 7.21 -34.03
C LYS A 167 -0.01 6.72 -33.90
N ALA A 168 -0.43 5.72 -34.66
CA ALA A 168 -1.75 5.12 -34.52
C ALA A 168 -1.80 4.17 -33.32
N VAL A 169 -0.71 3.46 -33.01
CA VAL A 169 -0.58 2.64 -31.79
C VAL A 169 -0.70 3.51 -30.54
N LYS A 170 0.03 4.63 -30.47
CA LYS A 170 -0.04 5.55 -29.34
C LYS A 170 -1.46 6.09 -29.14
N ARG A 171 -2.13 6.53 -30.23
CA ARG A 171 -3.52 6.99 -30.18
C ARG A 171 -4.51 5.90 -29.75
N TYR A 172 -4.35 4.68 -30.24
CA TYR A 172 -5.17 3.54 -29.82
C TYR A 172 -5.02 3.28 -28.33
N VAL A 173 -3.77 3.18 -27.84
CA VAL A 173 -3.49 2.95 -26.42
C VAL A 173 -4.07 4.06 -25.55
N ILE A 174 -3.88 5.33 -25.92
CA ILE A 174 -4.47 6.47 -25.21
C ILE A 174 -6.00 6.36 -25.16
N GLY A 175 -6.68 6.12 -26.29
CA GLY A 175 -8.14 6.00 -26.31
C GLY A 175 -8.67 4.83 -25.46
N ARG A 176 -7.93 3.72 -25.39
CA ARG A 176 -8.29 2.61 -24.47
C ARG A 176 -8.08 2.98 -23.01
N LEU A 177 -6.97 3.66 -22.70
CA LEU A 177 -6.68 4.13 -21.35
C LEU A 177 -7.71 5.17 -20.87
N GLU A 178 -8.16 6.08 -21.74
CA GLU A 178 -9.22 7.05 -21.46
C GLU A 178 -10.54 6.36 -21.12
N SER A 179 -10.89 5.29 -21.84
CA SER A 179 -12.09 4.50 -21.54
C SER A 179 -11.99 3.77 -20.20
N LEU A 180 -10.80 3.32 -19.79
CA LEU A 180 -10.58 2.59 -18.54
C LEU A 180 -10.47 3.53 -17.32
N LEU A 181 -9.86 4.70 -17.52
CA LEU A 181 -9.53 5.67 -16.49
C LEU A 181 -9.73 7.10 -17.03
N PRO A 182 -10.99 7.57 -17.13
CA PRO A 182 -11.30 8.87 -17.73
C PRO A 182 -10.84 10.07 -16.89
N SER A 183 -10.48 9.85 -15.63
CA SER A 183 -9.99 10.90 -14.73
C SER A 183 -8.51 11.24 -14.90
N VAL A 184 -7.80 10.56 -15.80
CA VAL A 184 -6.36 10.76 -16.06
C VAL A 184 -6.20 11.40 -17.43
N GLU A 185 -5.41 12.48 -17.51
CA GLU A 185 -5.07 13.12 -18.79
C GLU A 185 -3.95 12.31 -19.49
N TRP A 186 -4.34 11.39 -20.36
CA TRP A 186 -3.42 10.39 -20.94
C TRP A 186 -2.48 10.95 -22.01
N ASP A 187 -2.93 11.91 -22.84
CA ASP A 187 -2.08 12.61 -23.81
C ASP A 187 -0.87 13.27 -23.15
N GLY A 188 -1.10 13.93 -22.02
CA GLY A 188 -0.06 14.53 -21.20
C GLY A 188 0.69 13.53 -20.31
N THR A 189 0.30 12.26 -20.24
CA THR A 189 0.90 11.27 -19.31
C THR A 189 1.76 10.23 -20.04
N VAL A 190 1.35 9.79 -21.22
CA VAL A 190 2.03 8.75 -22.01
C VAL A 190 3.13 9.37 -22.88
N GLU A 191 4.38 8.98 -22.63
CA GLU A 191 5.53 9.44 -23.41
C GLU A 191 5.71 8.56 -24.65
N ASN A 192 5.92 7.26 -24.44
CA ASN A 192 6.22 6.29 -25.49
C ASN A 192 5.31 5.07 -25.41
N VAL A 193 5.10 4.41 -26.54
CA VAL A 193 4.36 3.16 -26.62
C VAL A 193 5.10 2.18 -27.49
N TYR A 194 5.31 0.98 -26.97
CA TYR A 194 6.03 -0.10 -27.61
C TYR A 194 5.14 -1.33 -27.73
N ARG A 195 5.52 -2.20 -28.65
CA ARG A 195 4.95 -3.54 -28.80
C ARG A 195 5.96 -4.56 -28.38
N SER A 196 5.55 -5.49 -27.52
CA SER A 196 6.37 -6.64 -27.18
C SER A 196 5.48 -7.81 -26.81
N ASN A 197 5.77 -8.99 -27.37
CA ASN A 197 5.09 -10.24 -27.06
C ASN A 197 3.55 -10.16 -27.13
N GLY A 198 3.03 -9.49 -28.17
CA GLY A 198 1.58 -9.33 -28.37
C GLY A 198 0.91 -8.38 -27.38
N ARG A 199 1.66 -7.53 -26.67
CA ARG A 199 1.16 -6.57 -25.69
C ARG A 199 1.61 -5.16 -26.02
N PHE A 200 0.84 -4.19 -25.55
CA PHE A 200 1.20 -2.79 -25.58
C PHE A 200 1.90 -2.43 -24.27
N ILE A 201 3.16 -2.01 -24.37
CA ILE A 201 3.91 -1.44 -23.25
C ILE A 201 3.87 0.07 -23.44
N PHE A 202 3.54 0.81 -22.39
CA PHE A 202 3.55 2.27 -22.46
C PHE A 202 4.38 2.84 -21.31
N GLU A 203 5.13 3.88 -21.63
CA GLU A 203 5.96 4.62 -20.69
C GLU A 203 5.23 5.88 -20.23
N VAL A 204 5.28 6.15 -18.93
CA VAL A 204 4.74 7.39 -18.35
C VAL A 204 5.87 8.31 -17.88
N LYS A 205 5.58 9.61 -17.79
CA LYS A 205 6.57 10.66 -17.50
C LYS A 205 7.49 10.37 -16.29
N THR A 206 6.92 9.86 -15.20
CA THR A 206 7.66 9.62 -13.94
C THR A 206 7.27 8.29 -13.29
N ALA A 207 8.19 7.73 -12.51
CA ALA A 207 7.92 6.54 -11.71
C ALA A 207 6.79 6.79 -10.70
N LEU A 208 6.67 8.00 -10.14
CA LEU A 208 5.54 8.38 -9.29
C LEU A 208 4.21 8.34 -10.05
N MET A 209 4.18 8.77 -11.32
CA MET A 209 2.97 8.69 -12.14
C MET A 209 2.53 7.23 -12.33
N LYS A 210 3.47 6.33 -12.60
CA LYS A 210 3.22 4.89 -12.67
C LYS A 210 2.60 4.37 -11.36
N LEU A 211 3.15 4.75 -10.21
CA LEU A 211 2.61 4.35 -8.90
C LEU A 211 1.20 4.89 -8.66
N LYS A 212 0.92 6.15 -9.06
CA LYS A 212 -0.41 6.75 -8.95
C LYS A 212 -1.42 6.00 -9.82
N ILE A 213 -1.07 5.65 -11.05
CA ILE A 213 -1.93 4.86 -11.95
C ILE A 213 -2.20 3.47 -11.35
N LEU A 214 -1.16 2.77 -10.89
CA LEU A 214 -1.30 1.45 -10.26
C LEU A 214 -2.16 1.49 -9.00
N HIS A 215 -2.12 2.60 -8.26
CA HIS A 215 -3.00 2.83 -7.12
C HIS A 215 -4.45 3.05 -7.56
N LEU A 216 -4.69 3.85 -8.60
CA LEU A 216 -6.03 4.14 -9.11
C LEU A 216 -6.74 2.90 -9.65
N VAL A 217 -6.02 2.02 -10.36
CA VAL A 217 -6.63 0.78 -10.89
C VAL A 217 -6.89 -0.25 -9.80
N ARG A 218 -6.28 -0.12 -8.60
CA ARG A 218 -6.35 -1.15 -7.55
C ARG A 218 -7.79 -1.34 -7.06
N GLY A 219 -8.37 -2.49 -7.38
CA GLY A 219 -9.75 -2.82 -7.00
C GLY A 219 -10.82 -2.30 -7.96
N ALA A 220 -10.41 -1.69 -9.08
CA ALA A 220 -11.27 -1.35 -10.20
C ALA A 220 -11.17 -2.41 -11.31
N GLU A 221 -12.15 -2.44 -12.22
CA GLU A 221 -12.15 -3.32 -13.40
C GLU A 221 -10.88 -3.14 -14.25
N ALA A 222 -10.38 -1.90 -14.34
CA ALA A 222 -9.15 -1.55 -15.05
C ALA A 222 -7.88 -2.28 -14.54
N ALA A 223 -7.87 -2.86 -13.33
CA ALA A 223 -6.75 -3.67 -12.84
C ALA A 223 -6.50 -4.93 -13.69
N ALA A 224 -7.52 -5.44 -14.37
CA ALA A 224 -7.38 -6.58 -15.28
C ALA A 224 -6.64 -6.19 -16.58
N SER A 225 -6.65 -4.91 -16.93
CA SER A 225 -6.12 -4.41 -18.20
C SER A 225 -4.80 -3.64 -18.04
N ILE A 226 -4.53 -3.01 -16.90
CA ILE A 226 -3.30 -2.23 -16.70
C ILE A 226 -2.45 -2.89 -15.61
N VAL A 227 -1.27 -3.40 -16.01
CA VAL A 227 -0.38 -4.13 -15.11
C VAL A 227 1.03 -3.54 -15.08
N ASP A 228 1.73 -3.81 -13.99
CA ASP A 228 3.10 -3.36 -13.75
C ASP A 228 4.10 -4.18 -14.58
N TYR A 229 4.91 -3.49 -15.40
CA TYR A 229 5.97 -4.12 -16.20
C TYR A 229 7.03 -4.83 -15.32
N ASP A 230 7.41 -4.22 -14.20
CA ASP A 230 8.53 -4.71 -13.37
C ASP A 230 8.15 -5.98 -12.59
N LYS A 231 6.85 -6.19 -12.35
CA LYS A 231 6.36 -7.45 -11.75
C LYS A 231 6.47 -8.62 -12.70
N GLN A 232 6.40 -8.38 -14.00
CA GLN A 232 6.49 -9.45 -14.98
C GLN A 232 7.95 -9.84 -15.27
N ALA A 233 8.85 -8.86 -15.35
CA ALA A 233 10.28 -9.11 -15.56
C ALA A 233 10.90 -9.98 -14.44
N ARG A 234 10.46 -9.82 -13.18
CA ARG A 234 10.91 -10.66 -12.06
C ARG A 234 10.45 -12.13 -12.18
N SER A 235 9.32 -12.40 -12.82
CA SER A 235 8.82 -13.78 -13.01
C SER A 235 9.58 -14.57 -14.08
N THR A 236 10.26 -13.90 -14.99
CA THR A 236 11.09 -14.52 -16.04
C THR A 236 12.47 -14.94 -15.54
N TYR A 237 13.02 -14.29 -14.51
CA TYR A 237 14.31 -14.67 -13.92
C TYR A 237 14.23 -15.82 -12.90
N ASP A 238 13.04 -16.11 -12.36
CA ASP A 238 12.85 -17.23 -11.41
C ASP A 238 12.53 -18.57 -12.10
N ARG A 239 12.55 -18.64 -13.45
CA ARG A 239 12.08 -19.82 -14.21
C ARG A 239 13.15 -20.47 -15.10
N GLU A 240 14.41 -20.10 -14.94
CA GLU A 240 15.54 -20.66 -15.72
C GLU A 240 16.58 -21.38 -14.84
N ASP A 241 16.14 -22.09 -13.79
CA ASP A 241 17.00 -23.04 -13.07
C ASP A 241 16.16 -24.27 -12.72
N TYR A 242 15.94 -25.18 -13.66
CA TYR A 242 15.68 -26.62 -13.45
C TYR A 242 15.51 -27.29 -14.83
N VAL A 243 16.62 -27.51 -15.53
CA VAL A 243 16.74 -28.65 -16.44
C VAL A 243 17.96 -29.43 -15.98
N ASP A 244 17.75 -30.36 -15.04
CA ASP A 244 18.71 -31.44 -14.83
C ASP A 244 18.58 -32.39 -16.04
N GLU A 245 19.61 -32.38 -16.88
CA GLU A 245 19.91 -33.46 -17.80
C GLU A 245 20.14 -34.75 -17.00
N ILE A 246 19.25 -35.72 -17.14
CA ILE A 246 19.57 -37.14 -16.93
C ILE A 246 19.09 -37.92 -18.15
N MET A 247 20.03 -38.21 -19.05
CA MET A 247 20.17 -39.52 -19.70
C MET A 247 21.63 -39.78 -20.03
#